data_AF-A0AAJ5EF99-F1
#
_entry.id   AF-A0AAJ5EF99-F1
#
_cell.length_a   1.000
_cell.length_b   1.000
_cell.length_c   1.000
_cell.angle_alpha   90.00
_cell.angle_beta   90.00
_cell.angle_gamma   90.00
#
_symmetry.space_group_name_H-M   'P 1'
#
loop_
_entity.id
_entity.type
_entity.pdbx_description
1 polymer ?
#
loop_
_entity_poly.entity_id
_entity_poly.type
_entity_poly.pdbx_seq_one_letter_code
_entity_poly.pdbx_strand_id
1 'polypeptide(L)'
;MNEILENILSYNEWLEIDTDPQTNQPLRYEVEKVFDENRVVSIKGTDFQFNYIKYSYDSLLSGQETNPIATERLKTTHGGFVIYTDGLRTQYLMDKARGPQSLRVLRKVNNSDKNKIIEAESFNINEEFFIWLLSRFMNDNKVLDDNNDLTISRIIGFKGEGNPNEKEAVLSGSGNEVMNLISSISFLIEMQSMTEIEVRVVIEDETYEIRYFSRNSQIDIMVENYSGQFMLDVREEKVSKILLKAFIEIIPSMMNSFNEDVENGEWTNNSKRDFTLALVDSVRNKLDSMYGLENE
;
A
#
# COMPACT_ATOMS: atom_id res chain seq x y z
N MET A 1 -2.12 1.22 24.06
CA MET A 1 -2.60 2.34 23.23
C MET A 1 -2.91 3.61 24.02
N ASN A 2 -3.72 3.57 25.09
CA ASN A 2 -4.08 4.80 25.83
C ASN A 2 -2.87 5.58 26.36
N GLU A 3 -1.91 4.91 27.02
CA GLU A 3 -0.67 5.55 27.48
C GLU A 3 0.13 6.21 26.35
N ILE A 4 0.15 5.59 25.17
CA ILE A 4 0.81 6.13 23.97
C ILE A 4 0.08 7.38 23.49
N LEU A 5 -1.26 7.32 23.41
CA LEU A 5 -2.09 8.46 23.03
C LEU A 5 -1.95 9.62 24.02
N GLU A 6 -1.96 9.34 25.32
CA GLU A 6 -1.75 10.32 26.37
C GLU A 6 -0.38 11.00 26.20
N ASN A 7 0.68 10.22 26.00
CA ASN A 7 2.01 10.76 25.73
C ASN A 7 2.06 11.59 24.44
N ILE A 8 1.41 11.17 23.34
CA ILE A 8 1.34 11.97 22.10
C ILE A 8 0.65 13.32 22.38
N LEU A 9 -0.46 13.31 23.10
CA LEU A 9 -1.30 14.49 23.32
C LEU A 9 -0.76 15.42 24.40
N SER A 10 0.03 14.93 25.36
CA SER A 10 0.71 15.73 26.36
C SER A 10 2.01 16.36 25.83
N TYR A 11 2.11 16.61 24.52
CA TYR A 11 3.33 17.14 23.90
C TYR A 11 3.83 18.45 24.50
N ASN A 12 2.96 19.27 25.08
CA ASN A 12 3.37 20.48 25.80
C ASN A 12 4.25 20.20 27.03
N GLU A 13 4.25 18.97 27.56
CA GLU A 13 5.01 18.58 28.75
C GLU A 13 6.44 18.12 28.43
N TRP A 14 6.68 17.65 27.20
CA TRP A 14 7.97 17.05 26.83
C TRP A 14 8.61 17.65 25.57
N LEU A 15 7.87 18.38 24.75
CA LEU A 15 8.40 18.98 23.54
C LEU A 15 9.30 20.17 23.91
N GLU A 16 10.59 20.05 23.60
CA GLU A 16 11.49 21.19 23.57
C GLU A 16 11.16 22.03 22.32
N ILE A 17 10.63 23.24 22.54
CA ILE A 17 10.18 24.10 21.45
C ILE A 17 11.37 24.78 20.77
N ASP A 18 11.63 24.37 19.54
CA ASP A 18 12.53 25.09 18.64
C ASP A 18 11.98 26.49 18.34
N THR A 19 12.88 27.48 18.22
CA THR A 19 12.52 28.85 17.85
C THR A 19 13.07 29.22 16.49
N ASP A 20 12.31 30.01 15.73
CA ASP A 20 12.79 30.62 14.50
C ASP A 20 13.89 31.65 14.80
N PRO A 21 15.12 31.50 14.27
CA PRO A 21 16.25 32.39 14.57
C PRO A 21 16.06 33.86 14.14
N GLN A 22 15.16 34.14 13.18
CA GLN A 22 14.94 35.49 12.64
C GLN A 22 13.79 36.22 13.35
N THR A 23 12.72 35.50 13.71
CA THR A 23 11.55 36.11 14.37
C THR A 23 11.56 35.91 15.89
N ASN A 24 12.41 35.01 16.40
CA ASN A 24 12.45 34.55 17.78
C ASN A 24 11.10 34.00 18.27
N GLN A 25 10.27 33.51 17.33
CA GLN A 25 8.98 32.90 17.63
C GLN A 25 9.10 31.38 17.71
N PRO A 26 8.30 30.72 18.58
CA PRO A 26 8.17 29.26 18.60
C PRO A 26 7.82 28.69 17.23
N LEU A 27 8.49 27.62 16.80
CA LEU A 27 8.07 26.84 15.64
C LEU A 27 6.75 26.14 15.94
N ARG A 28 5.90 26.05 14.91
CA ARG A 28 4.59 25.39 15.03
C ARG A 28 4.78 23.90 15.30
N TYR A 29 4.02 23.37 16.26
CA TYR A 29 3.86 21.95 16.50
C TYR A 29 2.45 21.68 17.01
N GLU A 30 1.71 20.87 16.26
CA GLU A 30 0.32 20.53 16.54
C GLU A 30 0.12 19.04 16.28
N VAL A 31 -0.47 18.36 17.25
CA VAL A 31 -0.90 16.97 17.13
C VAL A 31 -2.27 16.82 17.79
N GLU A 32 -3.21 16.21 17.09
CA GLU A 32 -4.58 16.04 17.57
C GLU A 32 -5.15 14.66 17.25
N LYS A 33 -6.01 14.16 18.13
CA LYS A 33 -6.91 13.04 17.84
C LYS A 33 -8.07 13.55 17.01
N VAL A 34 -8.48 12.78 16.01
CA VAL A 34 -9.69 13.11 15.23
C VAL A 34 -10.95 12.66 15.94
N PHE A 35 -10.90 11.57 16.71
CA PHE A 35 -12.04 11.09 17.49
C PHE A 35 -11.77 11.28 18.99
N ASP A 36 -12.68 11.96 19.69
CA ASP A 36 -12.62 12.13 21.14
C ASP A 36 -12.50 10.75 21.82
N GLU A 37 -13.41 9.85 21.48
CA GLU A 37 -13.40 8.44 21.87
C GLU A 37 -12.81 7.57 20.76
N ASN A 38 -12.04 6.54 21.16
CA ASN A 38 -11.50 5.59 20.18
C ASN A 38 -12.64 4.81 19.52
N ARG A 39 -12.53 4.62 18.21
CA ARG A 39 -13.47 3.83 17.42
C ARG A 39 -13.09 2.35 17.49
N VAL A 40 -14.04 1.48 17.14
CA VAL A 40 -13.83 0.03 17.08
C VAL A 40 -14.20 -0.46 15.69
N VAL A 41 -13.40 -1.39 15.16
CA VAL A 41 -13.72 -2.15 13.96
C VAL A 41 -13.45 -3.63 14.24
N SER A 42 -14.38 -4.50 13.85
CA SER A 42 -14.23 -5.95 13.97
C SER A 42 -13.71 -6.50 12.65
N ILE A 43 -12.58 -7.21 12.70
CA ILE A 43 -11.93 -7.83 11.53
C ILE A 43 -11.62 -9.28 11.90
N LYS A 44 -12.07 -10.25 11.10
CA LYS A 44 -11.95 -11.69 11.39
C LYS A 44 -12.37 -12.09 12.82
N GLY A 45 -13.46 -11.48 13.31
CA GLY A 45 -13.98 -11.71 14.66
C GLY A 45 -13.14 -11.13 15.81
N THR A 46 -12.09 -10.36 15.52
CA THR A 46 -11.29 -9.64 16.51
C THR A 46 -11.61 -8.15 16.47
N ASP A 47 -11.84 -7.57 17.64
CA ASP A 47 -12.12 -6.14 17.77
C ASP A 47 -10.82 -5.34 17.89
N PHE A 48 -10.64 -4.39 16.97
CA PHE A 48 -9.52 -3.46 16.97
C PHE A 48 -10.01 -2.09 17.40
N GLN A 49 -9.43 -1.55 18.47
CA GLN A 49 -9.63 -0.15 18.86
C GLN A 49 -8.68 0.72 18.06
N PHE A 50 -9.16 1.84 17.53
CA PHE A 50 -8.32 2.74 16.73
C PHE A 50 -8.66 4.22 16.91
N ASN A 51 -7.71 5.07 16.54
CA ASN A 51 -7.91 6.50 16.34
C ASN A 51 -7.12 6.99 15.12
N TYR A 52 -7.52 8.13 14.56
CA TYR A 52 -6.77 8.82 13.53
C TYR A 52 -6.08 10.04 14.15
N ILE A 53 -4.78 10.15 13.97
CA ILE A 53 -3.98 11.26 14.49
C ILE A 53 -3.57 12.15 13.34
N LYS A 54 -3.83 13.46 13.47
CA LYS A 54 -3.30 14.49 12.57
C LYS A 54 -2.11 15.15 13.24
N TYR A 55 -1.06 15.43 12.46
CA TYR A 55 0.11 16.16 12.94
C TYR A 55 0.52 17.23 11.93
N SER A 56 1.07 18.32 12.45
CA SER A 56 1.68 19.39 11.67
C SER A 56 2.79 20.03 12.50
N TYR A 57 4.01 20.08 11.97
CA TYR A 57 5.10 20.79 12.63
C TYR A 57 6.06 21.43 11.63
N ASP A 58 6.65 22.53 12.07
CA ASP A 58 7.70 23.22 11.32
C ASP A 58 9.09 22.68 11.68
N SER A 59 10.01 22.84 10.75
CA SER A 59 11.42 22.50 10.92
C SER A 59 12.28 23.45 10.11
N LEU A 60 13.44 23.82 10.63
CA LEU A 60 14.41 24.64 9.91
C LEU A 60 15.08 23.82 8.80
N LEU A 61 15.21 24.44 7.63
CA LEU A 61 15.99 23.91 6.52
C LEU A 61 17.47 24.16 6.81
N SER A 62 18.24 23.07 6.81
CA SER A 62 19.67 23.13 7.09
C SER A 62 20.39 23.99 6.04
N GLY A 63 21.17 24.96 6.51
CA GLY A 63 21.90 25.91 5.67
C GLY A 63 21.09 27.13 5.20
N GLN A 64 19.83 27.26 5.63
CA GLN A 64 18.95 28.41 5.33
C GLN A 64 18.47 29.13 6.61
N GLU A 65 19.09 28.85 7.76
CA GLU A 65 18.64 29.30 9.07
C GLU A 65 18.62 30.83 9.20
N THR A 66 19.48 31.53 8.45
CA THR A 66 19.58 32.99 8.44
C THR A 66 18.82 33.65 7.29
N ASN A 67 18.22 32.88 6.37
CA ASN A 67 17.52 33.44 5.22
C ASN A 67 16.32 34.27 5.70
N PRO A 68 16.15 35.55 5.29
CA PRO A 68 15.04 36.38 5.75
C PRO A 68 13.66 35.87 5.30
N ILE A 69 13.60 35.08 4.22
CA ILE A 69 12.36 34.55 3.66
C ILE A 69 11.95 33.27 4.40
N ALA A 70 10.83 33.34 5.14
CA ALA A 70 10.36 32.23 5.96
C ALA A 70 10.10 30.94 5.15
N THR A 71 9.57 31.02 3.93
CA THR A 71 9.30 29.85 3.08
C THR A 71 10.56 29.17 2.53
N GLU A 72 11.70 29.86 2.54
CA GLU A 72 13.01 29.30 2.16
C GLU A 72 13.78 28.77 3.37
N ARG A 73 13.36 29.17 4.58
CA ARG A 73 13.96 28.77 5.87
C ARG A 73 13.19 27.64 6.55
N LEU A 74 11.87 27.59 6.40
CA LEU A 74 10.98 26.68 7.11
C LEU A 74 10.41 25.61 6.19
N LYS A 75 10.36 24.39 6.70
CA LYS A 75 9.66 23.26 6.10
C LYS A 75 8.56 22.79 7.03
N THR A 76 7.31 23.00 6.62
CA THR A 76 6.13 22.43 7.28
C THR A 76 5.96 20.97 6.87
N THR A 77 5.97 20.09 7.87
CA THR A 77 5.68 18.67 7.72
C THR A 77 4.33 18.37 8.35
N HIS A 78 3.37 17.93 7.55
CA HIS A 78 2.04 17.54 8.01
C HIS A 78 1.65 16.16 7.47
N GLY A 79 0.58 15.61 8.02
CA GLY A 79 -0.03 14.35 7.58
C GLY A 79 -0.90 13.74 8.67
N GLY A 80 -1.28 12.49 8.46
CA GLY A 80 -1.97 11.70 9.48
C GLY A 80 -1.53 10.25 9.51
N PHE A 81 -1.91 9.55 10.58
CA PHE A 81 -1.71 8.12 10.73
C PHE A 81 -2.85 7.51 11.57
N VAL A 82 -3.13 6.25 11.31
CA VAL A 82 -4.01 5.43 12.15
C VAL A 82 -3.16 4.82 13.25
N ILE A 83 -3.57 4.94 14.50
CA ILE A 83 -3.06 4.16 15.63
C ILE A 83 -4.14 3.17 16.04
N TYR A 84 -3.76 1.90 16.23
CA TYR A 84 -4.72 0.85 16.56
C TYR A 84 -4.13 -0.21 17.49
N THR A 85 -5.00 -0.99 18.12
CA THR A 85 -4.62 -2.07 19.03
C THR A 85 -5.66 -3.18 19.05
N ASP A 86 -5.19 -4.41 19.19
CA ASP A 86 -5.97 -5.62 19.50
C ASP A 86 -6.08 -5.89 21.02
N GLY A 87 -5.59 -4.95 21.85
CA GLY A 87 -5.48 -5.11 23.30
C GLY A 87 -4.16 -5.72 23.79
N LEU A 88 -3.37 -6.34 22.89
CA LEU A 88 -2.05 -6.90 23.20
C LEU A 88 -0.92 -6.00 22.72
N ARG A 89 -1.01 -5.51 21.48
CA ARG A 89 0.00 -4.65 20.85
C ARG A 89 -0.63 -3.41 20.26
N THR A 90 0.14 -2.31 20.25
CA THR A 90 -0.26 -1.05 19.59
C THR A 90 0.57 -0.87 18.32
N GLN A 91 -0.10 -0.62 17.22
CA GLN A 91 0.50 -0.52 15.88
C GLN A 91 0.04 0.76 15.19
N TYR A 92 0.73 1.11 14.10
CA TYR A 92 0.49 2.35 13.35
C TYR A 92 0.41 2.07 11.84
N LEU A 93 -0.51 2.75 11.14
CA LEU A 93 -0.54 2.82 9.68
C LEU A 93 -0.34 4.27 9.25
N MET A 94 0.70 4.55 8.47
CA MET A 94 1.05 5.91 8.06
C MET A 94 0.69 6.20 6.62
N ASP A 95 0.18 7.41 6.38
CA ASP A 95 -0.06 7.95 5.04
C ASP A 95 1.24 8.51 4.41
N LYS A 96 2.32 7.72 4.46
CA LYS A 96 3.63 8.02 3.85
C LYS A 96 4.33 6.72 3.45
N ALA A 97 5.05 6.78 2.33
CA ALA A 97 5.89 5.67 1.87
C ALA A 97 6.78 5.12 2.99
N ARG A 98 6.97 3.80 3.01
CA ARG A 98 7.85 3.14 3.98
C ARG A 98 9.26 3.73 3.87
N GLY A 99 9.84 4.12 5.00
CA GLY A 99 11.24 4.52 5.03
C GLY A 99 11.65 5.28 6.29
N PRO A 100 12.93 5.71 6.34
CA PRO A 100 13.49 6.44 7.47
C PRO A 100 12.73 7.71 7.83
N GLN A 101 12.09 8.36 6.83
CA GLN A 101 11.31 9.57 7.03
C GLN A 101 10.03 9.31 7.84
N SER A 102 9.30 8.25 7.50
CA SER A 102 8.05 7.87 8.19
C SER A 102 8.33 7.46 9.65
N LEU A 103 9.38 6.68 9.88
CA LEU A 103 9.85 6.38 11.24
C LEU A 103 10.28 7.63 12.01
N ARG A 104 10.96 8.57 11.36
CA ARG A 104 11.37 9.84 11.98
C ARG A 104 10.15 10.67 12.41
N VAL A 105 9.11 10.72 11.58
CA VAL A 105 7.85 11.39 11.92
C VAL A 105 7.20 10.72 13.12
N LEU A 106 6.99 9.39 13.11
CA LEU A 106 6.37 8.70 14.24
C LEU A 106 7.14 8.91 15.53
N ARG A 107 8.47 8.80 15.48
CA ARG A 107 9.33 9.02 16.63
C ARG A 107 9.22 10.44 17.19
N LYS A 108 9.17 11.44 16.30
CA LYS A 108 8.96 12.85 16.69
C LYS A 108 7.57 13.10 17.30
N VAL A 109 6.53 12.41 16.82
CA VAL A 109 5.16 12.55 17.36
C VAL A 109 4.98 11.80 18.68
N ASN A 110 5.63 10.64 18.84
CA ASN A 110 5.52 9.78 20.02
C ASN A 110 6.52 10.08 21.14
N ASN A 111 7.29 11.18 21.07
CA ASN A 111 8.39 11.43 22.00
C ASN A 111 9.32 10.20 22.18
N SER A 112 9.53 9.46 21.09
CA SER A 112 10.32 8.23 21.10
C SER A 112 11.69 8.54 20.49
N ASP A 113 12.75 8.34 21.27
CA ASP A 113 14.11 8.44 20.78
C ASP A 113 14.46 7.25 19.86
N LYS A 114 15.71 7.17 19.39
CA LYS A 114 16.18 6.03 18.58
C LYS A 114 16.15 4.70 19.33
N ASN A 115 15.98 4.71 20.67
CA ASN A 115 16.09 3.56 21.55
C ASN A 115 14.74 3.13 22.18
N LYS A 116 13.60 3.75 21.79
CA LYS A 116 12.24 3.35 22.20
C LYS A 116 11.44 2.85 21.00
N ILE A 117 11.03 1.59 21.10
CA ILE A 117 10.98 0.60 20.02
C ILE A 117 9.76 0.79 19.11
N ILE A 118 9.86 1.73 18.16
CA ILE A 118 9.02 1.74 16.96
C ILE A 118 9.80 1.09 15.82
N GLU A 119 9.34 -0.07 15.41
CA GLU A 119 9.92 -0.88 14.35
C GLU A 119 9.03 -0.86 13.10
N ALA A 120 9.66 -0.95 11.92
CA ALA A 120 8.96 -1.02 10.66
C ALA A 120 8.74 -2.48 10.27
N GLU A 121 7.48 -2.91 10.23
CA GLU A 121 7.08 -4.23 9.75
C GLU A 121 6.79 -4.16 8.24
N SER A 122 7.23 -5.14 7.45
CA SER A 122 7.00 -5.21 5.98
C SER A 122 6.43 -6.55 5.58
N PHE A 123 5.59 -6.51 4.55
CA PHE A 123 5.33 -7.66 3.71
C PHE A 123 6.50 -7.88 2.73
N ASN A 124 6.88 -9.14 2.50
CA ASN A 124 7.92 -9.50 1.54
C ASN A 124 7.36 -9.46 0.11
N ILE A 125 7.18 -8.25 -0.41
CA ILE A 125 6.63 -8.02 -1.76
C ILE A 125 7.76 -7.98 -2.77
N ASN A 126 7.72 -8.87 -3.75
CA ASN A 126 8.72 -8.99 -4.80
C ASN A 126 8.07 -9.29 -6.16
N GLU A 127 8.89 -9.38 -7.20
CA GLU A 127 8.43 -9.71 -8.55
C GLU A 127 7.72 -11.08 -8.63
N GLU A 128 8.18 -12.08 -7.87
CA GLU A 128 7.58 -13.41 -7.89
C GLU A 128 6.11 -13.36 -7.43
N PHE A 129 5.82 -12.59 -6.40
CA PHE A 129 4.45 -12.32 -5.95
C PHE A 129 3.61 -11.65 -7.05
N PHE A 130 4.18 -10.70 -7.81
CA PHE A 130 3.45 -10.02 -8.87
C PHE A 130 3.07 -10.96 -10.02
N ILE A 131 4.03 -11.79 -10.44
CA ILE A 131 3.81 -12.77 -11.50
C ILE A 131 2.84 -13.86 -11.05
N TRP A 132 2.85 -14.21 -9.76
CA TRP A 132 1.87 -15.10 -9.16
C TRP A 132 0.44 -14.51 -9.20
N LEU A 133 0.26 -13.22 -8.87
CA LEU A 133 -1.04 -12.56 -9.00
C LEU A 133 -1.56 -12.56 -10.44
N LEU A 134 -0.66 -12.30 -11.40
CA LEU A 134 -0.99 -12.38 -12.83
C LEU A 134 -1.42 -13.80 -13.22
N SER A 135 -0.70 -14.83 -12.76
CA SER A 135 -1.01 -16.22 -13.10
C SER A 135 -2.36 -16.65 -12.53
N ARG A 136 -2.68 -16.28 -11.30
CA ARG A 136 -3.99 -16.50 -10.66
C ARG A 136 -5.12 -15.84 -11.45
N PHE A 137 -4.95 -14.57 -11.84
CA PHE A 137 -5.95 -13.86 -12.64
C PHE A 137 -6.18 -14.49 -14.02
N MET A 138 -5.10 -14.88 -14.70
CA MET A 138 -5.14 -15.36 -16.10
C MET A 138 -5.58 -16.81 -16.24
N ASN A 139 -5.33 -17.67 -15.25
CA ASN A 139 -5.71 -19.08 -15.27
C ASN A 139 -7.16 -19.32 -14.77
N ASP A 140 -7.97 -18.25 -14.64
CA ASP A 140 -9.31 -18.23 -14.03
C ASP A 140 -9.38 -18.78 -12.59
N ASN A 141 -8.23 -19.03 -11.96
CA ASN A 141 -8.09 -19.32 -10.54
C ASN A 141 -7.96 -18.00 -9.75
N LYS A 142 -9.04 -17.21 -9.83
CA LYS A 142 -9.10 -15.87 -9.24
C LYS A 142 -9.21 -15.89 -7.72
N VAL A 143 -9.46 -17.05 -7.11
CA VAL A 143 -9.54 -17.18 -5.67
C VAL A 143 -8.13 -17.15 -5.08
N LEU A 144 -7.96 -16.23 -4.14
CA LEU A 144 -6.73 -16.03 -3.40
C LEU A 144 -6.82 -16.70 -2.04
N ASP A 145 -7.99 -16.74 -1.42
CA ASP A 145 -8.19 -17.38 -0.13
C ASP A 145 -9.61 -17.94 -0.08
N ASP A 146 -9.73 -19.27 -0.18
CA ASP A 146 -11.02 -19.97 -0.16
C ASP A 146 -11.76 -19.76 1.16
N ASN A 147 -11.05 -19.50 2.27
CA ASN A 147 -11.68 -19.34 3.58
C ASN A 147 -12.26 -17.94 3.79
N ASN A 148 -11.75 -16.93 3.06
CA ASN A 148 -12.12 -15.52 3.22
C ASN A 148 -12.81 -14.96 1.97
N ASP A 149 -13.24 -15.80 1.01
CA ASP A 149 -13.87 -15.40 -0.25
C ASP A 149 -13.11 -14.26 -0.97
N LEU A 150 -11.78 -14.27 -0.85
CA LEU A 150 -10.93 -13.22 -1.41
C LEU A 150 -10.58 -13.56 -2.86
N THR A 151 -10.92 -12.68 -3.79
CA THR A 151 -10.69 -12.91 -5.22
C THR A 151 -10.03 -11.73 -5.92
N ILE A 152 -9.20 -12.00 -6.94
CA ILE A 152 -8.73 -10.96 -7.88
C ILE A 152 -9.81 -10.76 -8.94
N SER A 153 -10.46 -9.61 -8.90
CA SER A 153 -11.45 -9.24 -9.92
C SER A 153 -10.83 -8.62 -11.18
N ARG A 154 -9.68 -7.93 -11.04
CA ARG A 154 -9.02 -7.23 -12.15
C ARG A 154 -7.53 -6.97 -11.85
N ILE A 155 -6.70 -7.01 -12.88
CA ILE A 155 -5.36 -6.40 -12.86
C ILE A 155 -5.48 -5.02 -13.52
N ILE A 156 -5.34 -3.96 -12.76
CA ILE A 156 -5.53 -2.59 -13.26
C ILE A 156 -4.33 -2.19 -14.12
N GLY A 157 -3.12 -2.40 -13.61
CA GLY A 157 -1.90 -2.03 -14.32
C GLY A 157 -0.64 -2.64 -13.71
N PHE A 158 0.48 -2.55 -14.43
CA PHE A 158 1.79 -2.93 -13.95
C PHE A 158 2.94 -2.20 -14.65
N LYS A 159 4.09 -2.11 -13.98
CA LYS A 159 5.33 -1.48 -14.45
C LYS A 159 6.57 -2.32 -14.09
N GLY A 160 7.69 -1.99 -14.72
CA GLY A 160 8.95 -2.74 -14.64
C GLY A 160 10.17 -1.85 -14.85
N GLU A 161 11.37 -2.42 -14.69
CA GLU A 161 12.64 -1.77 -15.00
C GLU A 161 13.03 -1.99 -16.46
N GLY A 162 13.20 -0.86 -17.15
CA GLY A 162 13.47 -0.75 -18.59
C GLY A 162 13.20 0.69 -19.04
N ASN A 163 13.40 1.01 -20.31
CA ASN A 163 13.49 2.35 -20.90
C ASN A 163 12.52 3.42 -20.29
N PRO A 164 12.91 4.68 -20.03
CA PRO A 164 12.06 5.73 -19.43
C PRO A 164 10.75 6.08 -20.18
N ASN A 165 10.52 5.46 -21.35
CA ASN A 165 9.31 5.56 -22.16
C ASN A 165 8.37 4.35 -22.00
N GLU A 166 8.67 3.42 -21.08
CA GLU A 166 7.91 2.19 -20.91
C GLU A 166 6.51 2.46 -20.38
N LYS A 167 5.55 1.98 -21.17
CA LYS A 167 4.12 2.22 -21.03
C LYS A 167 3.59 1.31 -19.92
N GLU A 168 2.78 1.86 -19.04
CA GLU A 168 1.94 1.10 -18.12
C GLU A 168 1.07 0.12 -18.93
N ALA A 169 1.23 -1.18 -18.67
CA ALA A 169 0.41 -2.21 -19.28
C ALA A 169 -0.86 -2.38 -18.45
N VAL A 170 -2.02 -2.18 -19.06
CA VAL A 170 -3.33 -2.14 -18.40
C VAL A 170 -4.14 -3.37 -18.82
N LEU A 171 -4.35 -4.33 -17.91
CA LEU A 171 -5.10 -5.58 -18.17
C LEU A 171 -6.56 -5.42 -17.73
N SER A 172 -7.26 -4.50 -18.39
CA SER A 172 -8.52 -3.97 -17.90
C SER A 172 -9.65 -4.23 -18.90
N GLY A 173 -10.68 -4.97 -18.48
CA GLY A 173 -11.77 -5.44 -19.34
C GLY A 173 -12.62 -4.33 -19.98
N SER A 174 -12.98 -4.58 -21.25
CA SER A 174 -13.90 -3.86 -22.18
C SER A 174 -13.31 -3.01 -23.33
N GLY A 175 -11.99 -3.05 -23.60
CA GLY A 175 -11.42 -2.44 -24.82
C GLY A 175 -10.31 -3.28 -25.43
N ASN A 176 -10.51 -3.77 -26.66
CA ASN A 176 -9.59 -4.61 -27.45
C ASN A 176 -8.69 -5.55 -26.62
N GLU A 177 -9.30 -6.55 -25.99
CA GLU A 177 -8.66 -7.57 -25.13
C GLU A 177 -7.38 -8.14 -25.72
N VAL A 178 -7.34 -8.29 -27.04
CA VAL A 178 -6.21 -8.75 -27.84
C VAL A 178 -5.00 -7.84 -27.72
N MET A 179 -5.18 -6.53 -27.92
CA MET A 179 -4.07 -5.58 -27.87
C MET A 179 -3.54 -5.46 -26.45
N ASN A 180 -4.42 -5.58 -25.45
CA ASN A 180 -4.02 -5.59 -24.04
C ASN A 180 -3.24 -6.86 -23.70
N LEU A 181 -3.69 -8.02 -24.18
CA LEU A 181 -2.96 -9.30 -24.06
C LEU A 181 -1.59 -9.25 -24.73
N ILE A 182 -1.52 -8.83 -26.01
CA ILE A 182 -0.27 -8.71 -26.75
C ILE A 182 0.67 -7.74 -26.06
N SER A 183 0.18 -6.55 -25.68
CA SER A 183 1.00 -5.53 -25.02
C SER A 183 1.50 -6.03 -23.65
N SER A 184 0.69 -6.79 -22.92
CA SER A 184 1.07 -7.39 -21.63
C SER A 184 2.14 -8.48 -21.78
N ILE A 185 2.07 -9.29 -22.84
CA ILE A 185 3.09 -10.30 -23.13
C ILE A 185 4.38 -9.66 -23.63
N SER A 186 4.29 -8.73 -24.58
CA SER A 186 5.45 -7.96 -25.02
C SER A 186 6.15 -7.33 -23.83
N PHE A 187 5.39 -6.74 -22.90
CA PHE A 187 5.93 -6.20 -21.67
C PHE A 187 6.56 -7.29 -20.77
N LEU A 188 5.90 -8.43 -20.53
CA LEU A 188 6.47 -9.54 -19.74
C LEU A 188 7.73 -10.17 -20.34
N ILE A 189 7.88 -10.14 -21.66
CA ILE A 189 9.06 -10.67 -22.38
C ILE A 189 10.19 -9.62 -22.42
N GLU A 190 9.85 -8.35 -22.61
CA GLU A 190 10.82 -7.26 -22.77
C GLU A 190 11.33 -6.71 -21.43
N MET A 191 10.54 -6.78 -20.36
CA MET A 191 10.92 -6.23 -19.06
C MET A 191 12.10 -6.98 -18.44
N GLN A 192 13.01 -6.25 -17.80
CA GLN A 192 14.09 -6.87 -17.03
C GLN A 192 13.60 -7.38 -15.67
N SER A 193 12.72 -6.62 -15.03
CA SER A 193 12.06 -6.99 -13.77
C SER A 193 10.74 -6.24 -13.60
N MET A 194 9.75 -6.86 -12.99
CA MET A 194 8.49 -6.20 -12.62
C MET A 194 8.64 -5.46 -11.28
N THR A 195 8.30 -4.17 -11.25
CA THR A 195 8.49 -3.31 -10.07
C THR A 195 7.20 -2.81 -9.43
N GLU A 196 6.10 -2.84 -10.16
CA GLU A 196 4.79 -2.36 -9.70
C GLU A 196 3.67 -3.22 -10.27
N ILE A 197 2.67 -3.53 -9.45
CA ILE A 197 1.39 -4.09 -9.90
C ILE A 197 0.24 -3.44 -9.13
N GLU A 198 -0.83 -3.12 -9.83
CA GLU A 198 -2.08 -2.65 -9.26
C GLU A 198 -3.19 -3.65 -9.56
N VAL A 199 -3.87 -4.07 -8.50
CA VAL A 199 -4.92 -5.09 -8.57
C VAL A 199 -6.18 -4.61 -7.88
N ARG A 200 -7.32 -5.05 -8.40
CA ARG A 200 -8.62 -4.93 -7.75
C ARG A 200 -9.01 -6.27 -7.16
N VAL A 201 -9.14 -6.32 -5.84
CA VAL A 201 -9.60 -7.50 -5.12
C VAL A 201 -11.01 -7.29 -4.60
N VAL A 202 -11.75 -8.38 -4.49
CA VAL A 202 -13.09 -8.42 -3.88
C VAL A 202 -13.03 -9.39 -2.71
N ILE A 203 -13.50 -8.94 -1.55
CA ILE A 203 -13.66 -9.74 -0.34
C ILE A 203 -15.10 -9.56 0.14
N GLU A 204 -15.85 -10.65 0.26
CA GLU A 204 -17.29 -10.59 0.49
C GLU A 204 -17.98 -9.68 -0.57
N ASP A 205 -18.64 -8.60 -0.16
CA ASP A 205 -19.25 -7.59 -1.03
C ASP A 205 -18.42 -6.30 -1.16
N GLU A 206 -17.16 -6.33 -0.73
CA GLU A 206 -16.29 -5.16 -0.68
C GLU A 206 -15.20 -5.22 -1.74
N THR A 207 -14.96 -4.09 -2.39
CA THR A 207 -13.96 -3.93 -3.45
C THR A 207 -12.83 -3.03 -2.97
N TYR A 208 -11.60 -3.50 -3.16
CA TYR A 208 -10.37 -2.79 -2.82
C TYR A 208 -9.47 -2.72 -4.04
N GLU A 209 -8.83 -1.57 -4.22
CA GLU A 209 -7.75 -1.39 -5.20
C GLU A 209 -6.44 -1.15 -4.47
N ILE A 210 -5.48 -2.02 -4.75
CA ILE A 210 -4.21 -2.09 -4.05
C ILE A 210 -3.09 -2.08 -5.07
N ARG A 211 -2.17 -1.14 -4.89
CA ARG A 211 -0.94 -1.03 -5.67
C ARG A 211 0.24 -1.45 -4.81
N TYR A 212 1.02 -2.39 -5.34
CA TYR A 212 2.19 -2.95 -4.69
C TYR A 212 3.45 -2.54 -5.43
N PHE A 213 4.50 -2.20 -4.69
CA PHE A 213 5.81 -1.86 -5.23
C PHE A 213 6.87 -2.82 -4.67
N SER A 214 7.72 -3.38 -5.53
CA SER A 214 8.83 -4.22 -5.08
C SER A 214 9.88 -3.39 -4.34
N ARG A 215 10.09 -2.14 -4.78
CA ARG A 215 11.01 -1.21 -4.14
C ARG A 215 10.48 -0.76 -2.78
N ASN A 216 11.25 -1.05 -1.73
CA ASN A 216 10.92 -0.74 -0.33
C ASN A 216 9.62 -1.40 0.18
N SER A 217 9.05 -2.38 -0.54
CA SER A 217 7.78 -3.03 -0.18
C SER A 217 6.68 -2.02 0.16
N GLN A 218 6.59 -0.94 -0.63
CA GLN A 218 5.54 0.07 -0.47
C GLN A 218 4.21 -0.51 -0.96
N ILE A 219 3.13 -0.11 -0.29
CA ILE A 219 1.77 -0.50 -0.61
C ILE A 219 0.91 0.76 -0.57
N ASP A 220 0.20 1.01 -1.65
CA ASP A 220 -0.78 2.09 -1.72
C ASP A 220 -2.18 1.49 -1.82
N ILE A 221 -3.08 1.92 -0.91
CA ILE A 221 -4.50 1.55 -0.92
C ILE A 221 -5.28 2.71 -1.52
N MET A 222 -5.98 2.48 -2.63
CA MET A 222 -6.78 3.52 -3.29
C MET A 222 -8.11 3.70 -2.57
N VAL A 223 -8.10 4.37 -1.42
CA VAL A 223 -9.27 4.58 -0.55
C VAL A 223 -10.46 5.22 -1.28
N GLU A 224 -10.19 6.06 -2.27
CA GLU A 224 -11.23 6.72 -3.08
C GLU A 224 -11.96 5.75 -4.02
N ASN A 225 -11.31 4.63 -4.39
CA ASN A 225 -11.87 3.61 -5.27
C ASN A 225 -12.50 2.45 -4.49
N TYR A 226 -12.44 2.48 -3.16
CA TYR A 226 -13.13 1.50 -2.32
C TYR A 226 -14.64 1.56 -2.52
N SER A 227 -15.27 0.39 -2.54
CA SER A 227 -16.72 0.23 -2.52
C SER A 227 -17.09 -0.85 -1.52
N GLY A 228 -17.94 -0.53 -0.54
CA GLY A 228 -18.32 -1.46 0.52
C GLY A 228 -19.01 -0.74 1.68
N GLN A 229 -19.05 -1.38 2.85
CA GLN A 229 -19.86 -0.92 3.97
C GLN A 229 -19.38 0.41 4.59
N PHE A 230 -18.09 0.76 4.46
CA PHE A 230 -17.52 1.97 5.05
C PHE A 230 -17.74 3.24 4.22
N MET A 231 -18.49 3.16 3.11
CA MET A 231 -18.65 4.28 2.16
C MET A 231 -19.35 5.50 2.75
N LEU A 232 -20.23 5.30 3.73
CA LEU A 232 -21.01 6.36 4.37
C LEU A 232 -20.34 6.93 5.64
N ASP A 233 -19.19 6.37 6.04
CA ASP A 233 -18.45 6.85 7.21
C ASP A 233 -17.81 8.22 6.95
N VAL A 234 -17.58 8.97 8.03
CA VAL A 234 -16.82 10.23 7.96
C VAL A 234 -15.41 9.93 7.44
N ARG A 235 -14.84 10.86 6.66
CA ARG A 235 -13.59 10.66 5.90
C ARG A 235 -12.49 9.92 6.67
N GLU A 236 -12.10 10.39 7.85
CA GLU A 236 -11.03 9.78 8.64
C GLU A 236 -11.40 8.40 9.20
N GLU A 237 -12.69 8.17 9.49
CA GLU A 237 -13.17 6.87 9.95
C GLU A 237 -13.21 5.86 8.80
N LYS A 238 -13.74 6.28 7.64
CA LYS A 238 -13.70 5.52 6.38
C LYS A 238 -12.27 5.11 6.04
N VAL A 239 -11.34 6.08 5.98
CA VAL A 239 -9.92 5.84 5.67
C VAL A 239 -9.33 4.84 6.66
N SER A 240 -9.57 5.03 7.96
CA SER A 240 -9.01 4.15 8.99
C SER A 240 -9.50 2.70 8.85
N LYS A 241 -10.80 2.49 8.68
CA LYS A 241 -11.37 1.14 8.56
C LYS A 241 -10.91 0.42 7.29
N ILE A 242 -10.86 1.14 6.16
CA ILE A 242 -10.36 0.59 4.88
C ILE A 242 -8.90 0.17 5.01
N LEU A 243 -8.04 1.03 5.59
CA LEU A 243 -6.64 0.71 5.81
C LEU A 243 -6.46 -0.47 6.77
N LEU A 244 -7.21 -0.51 7.88
CA LEU A 244 -7.14 -1.60 8.84
C LEU A 244 -7.54 -2.94 8.21
N LYS A 245 -8.67 -3.02 7.50
CA LYS A 245 -9.10 -4.26 6.83
C LYS A 245 -8.10 -4.70 5.76
N ALA A 246 -7.53 -3.76 4.99
CA ALA A 246 -6.50 -4.08 4.00
C ALA A 246 -5.23 -4.68 4.63
N PHE A 247 -4.70 -4.07 5.69
CA PHE A 247 -3.42 -4.47 6.29
C PHE A 247 -3.52 -5.65 7.27
N ILE A 248 -4.69 -5.89 7.88
CA ILE A 248 -4.90 -6.96 8.87
C ILE A 248 -5.43 -8.24 8.22
N GLU A 249 -6.21 -8.12 7.15
CA GLU A 249 -6.93 -9.23 6.55
C GLU A 249 -6.51 -9.50 5.10
N ILE A 250 -6.69 -8.51 4.21
CA ILE A 250 -6.58 -8.74 2.76
C ILE A 250 -5.14 -9.06 2.36
N ILE A 251 -4.19 -8.18 2.68
CA ILE A 251 -2.79 -8.34 2.29
C ILE A 251 -2.18 -9.60 2.96
N PRO A 252 -2.36 -9.84 4.27
CA PRO A 252 -1.90 -11.08 4.88
C PRO A 252 -2.48 -12.34 4.23
N SER A 253 -3.78 -12.37 3.90
CA SER A 253 -4.39 -13.50 3.21
C SER A 253 -3.73 -13.76 1.84
N MET A 254 -3.52 -12.72 1.02
CA MET A 254 -2.83 -12.86 -0.26
C MET A 254 -1.40 -13.39 -0.11
N MET A 255 -0.66 -12.86 0.87
CA MET A 255 0.72 -13.27 1.12
C MET A 255 0.81 -14.70 1.63
N ASN A 256 -0.12 -15.12 2.50
CA ASN A 256 -0.15 -16.48 3.02
C ASN A 256 -0.40 -17.48 1.89
N SER A 257 -1.39 -17.26 1.04
CA SER A 257 -1.68 -18.15 -0.08
C SER A 257 -0.52 -18.24 -1.08
N PHE A 258 0.16 -17.12 -1.34
CA PHE A 258 1.38 -17.13 -2.15
C PHE A 258 2.49 -17.99 -1.51
N ASN A 259 2.71 -17.82 -0.20
CA ASN A 259 3.74 -18.59 0.50
C ASN A 259 3.37 -20.08 0.58
N GLU A 260 2.10 -20.42 0.78
CA GLU A 260 1.60 -21.80 0.78
C GLU A 260 1.84 -22.48 -0.56
N ASP A 261 1.53 -21.82 -1.68
CA ASP A 261 1.82 -22.35 -3.01
C ASP A 261 3.32 -22.61 -3.22
N VAL A 262 4.18 -21.70 -2.72
CA VAL A 262 5.64 -21.85 -2.81
C VAL A 262 6.11 -23.04 -1.95
N GLU A 263 5.63 -23.13 -0.71
CA GLU A 263 5.99 -24.20 0.23
C GLU A 263 5.52 -25.58 -0.23
N ASN A 264 4.33 -25.66 -0.84
CA ASN A 264 3.76 -26.88 -1.40
C ASN A 264 4.37 -27.26 -2.76
N GLY A 265 5.22 -26.40 -3.34
CA GLY A 265 5.83 -26.62 -4.66
C GLY A 265 4.86 -26.45 -5.83
N GLU A 266 3.71 -25.81 -5.60
CA GLU A 266 2.74 -25.43 -6.64
C GLU A 266 3.24 -24.19 -7.41
N TRP A 267 3.98 -23.30 -6.75
CA TRP A 267 4.66 -22.17 -7.36
C TRP A 267 6.19 -22.30 -7.29
N THR A 268 6.76 -22.75 -8.40
CA THR A 268 8.20 -22.88 -8.68
C THR A 268 8.63 -22.09 -9.92
N ASN A 269 9.95 -22.02 -10.16
CA ASN A 269 10.51 -21.48 -11.40
C ASN A 269 9.99 -22.18 -12.68
N ASN A 270 9.66 -23.47 -12.61
CA ASN A 270 9.11 -24.20 -13.75
C ASN A 270 7.69 -23.74 -14.05
N SER A 271 6.83 -23.65 -13.03
CA SER A 271 5.46 -23.13 -13.17
C SER A 271 5.43 -21.66 -13.63
N LYS A 272 6.39 -20.83 -13.20
CA LYS A 272 6.56 -19.47 -13.74
C LYS A 272 6.88 -19.51 -15.25
N ARG A 273 7.80 -20.38 -15.67
CA ARG A 273 8.13 -20.57 -17.08
C ARG A 273 6.93 -21.10 -17.87
N ASP A 274 6.22 -22.07 -17.35
CA ASP A 274 5.05 -22.67 -17.99
C ASP A 274 3.93 -21.62 -18.15
N PHE A 275 3.72 -20.77 -17.15
CA PHE A 275 2.83 -19.61 -17.25
C PHE A 275 3.25 -18.66 -18.38
N THR A 276 4.53 -18.27 -18.45
CA THR A 276 5.03 -17.40 -19.54
C THR A 276 4.82 -18.04 -20.92
N LEU A 277 5.06 -19.35 -21.06
CA LEU A 277 4.83 -20.08 -22.32
C LEU A 277 3.34 -20.15 -22.67
N ALA A 278 2.48 -20.45 -21.70
CA ALA A 278 1.03 -20.49 -21.87
C ALA A 278 0.46 -19.12 -22.30
N LEU A 279 1.00 -18.02 -21.77
CA LEU A 279 0.66 -16.68 -22.24
C LEU A 279 0.99 -16.52 -23.73
N VAL A 280 2.22 -16.86 -24.15
CA VAL A 280 2.64 -16.76 -25.55
C VAL A 280 1.70 -17.55 -26.47
N ASP A 281 1.33 -18.76 -26.07
CA ASP A 281 0.41 -19.60 -26.84
C ASP A 281 -1.03 -19.04 -26.86
N SER A 282 -1.51 -18.46 -25.76
CA SER A 282 -2.81 -17.79 -25.69
C SER A 282 -2.91 -16.62 -26.69
N VAL A 283 -1.84 -15.82 -26.80
CA VAL A 283 -1.79 -14.75 -27.81
C VAL A 283 -1.69 -15.30 -29.23
N ARG A 284 -0.89 -16.34 -29.48
CA ARG A 284 -0.86 -16.99 -30.81
C ARG A 284 -2.24 -17.47 -31.23
N ASN A 285 -2.92 -18.23 -30.37
CA ASN A 285 -4.27 -18.73 -30.63
C ASN A 285 -5.26 -17.58 -30.90
N LYS A 286 -5.16 -16.48 -30.15
CA LYS A 286 -6.02 -15.32 -30.36
C LYS A 286 -5.71 -14.60 -31.67
N LEU A 287 -4.42 -14.42 -32.03
CA LEU A 287 -3.98 -13.86 -33.31
C LEU A 287 -4.45 -14.71 -34.49
N ASP A 288 -4.26 -16.02 -34.43
CA ASP A 288 -4.71 -16.96 -35.45
C ASP A 288 -6.23 -16.91 -35.63
N SER A 289 -6.98 -16.77 -34.54
CA SER A 289 -8.45 -16.63 -34.59
C SER A 289 -8.95 -15.33 -35.25
N MET A 290 -8.17 -14.24 -35.22
CA MET A 290 -8.56 -12.96 -35.83
C MET A 290 -8.07 -12.80 -37.26
N TYR A 291 -6.84 -13.24 -37.52
CA TYR A 291 -6.20 -13.02 -38.81
C TYR A 291 -6.35 -14.20 -39.75
N GLY A 292 -6.86 -15.34 -39.26
CA GLY A 292 -7.11 -16.51 -40.08
C GLY A 292 -5.92 -16.80 -40.97
N LEU A 293 -4.82 -17.29 -40.40
CA LEU A 293 -3.86 -18.03 -41.22
C LEU A 293 -4.58 -19.33 -41.64
N GLU A 294 -5.55 -19.20 -42.54
CA GLU A 294 -5.97 -20.27 -43.43
C GLU A 294 -4.70 -20.66 -44.18
N ASN A 295 -4.10 -21.76 -43.73
CA ASN A 295 -3.02 -22.42 -44.45
C ASN A 295 -3.55 -22.77 -45.86
N GLU A 296 -3.08 -22.04 -46.87
CA GLU A 296 -2.85 -22.62 -48.20
C GLU A 296 -1.50 -23.36 -48.20
#